data_AF-A0A9D6PKD8-F1
#
_entry.id   AF-A0A9D6PKD8-F1
#
_cell.length_a   1.000
_cell.length_b   1.000
_cell.length_c   1.000
_cell.angle_alpha   90.00
_cell.angle_beta   90.00
_cell.angle_gamma   90.00
#
_symmetry.space_group_name_H-M   'P 1'
#
loop_
_entity.id
_entity.type
_entity.pdbx_description
1 polymer ?
#
loop_
_entity_poly.entity_id
_entity_poly.type
_entity_poly.pdbx_seq_one_letter_code
_entity_poly.pdbx_strand_id
1 'polypeptide(L)'
;MKTPVVALLTDFGTRDWYVGSIRGVILVRCPRAQLLDITHEVPPQDVVAGAFTLAGAAPWFPRGTVFVAVVDPGVGSDRSLLAARADGRYFVGPDNGLLALALANAKRYAAVRLTNRR
;
A
#
# COMPACT_ATOMS: atom_id res chain seq x y z
N MET A 1 16.25 -14.97 -10.51
CA MET A 1 15.68 -13.63 -10.25
C MET A 1 14.59 -13.78 -9.20
N LYS A 2 14.55 -12.91 -8.17
CA LYS A 2 13.54 -13.01 -7.09
C LYS A 2 12.20 -12.48 -7.58
N THR A 3 11.10 -13.22 -7.41
CA THR A 3 9.75 -12.80 -7.75
C THR A 3 9.35 -11.60 -6.90
N PRO A 4 9.00 -10.43 -7.48
CA PRO A 4 8.54 -9.27 -6.71
C PRO A 4 7.23 -9.60 -5.99
N VAL A 5 7.08 -9.16 -4.74
CA VAL A 5 5.84 -9.31 -3.97
C VAL A 5 5.18 -7.94 -3.83
N VAL A 6 3.91 -7.86 -4.21
CA VAL A 6 3.07 -6.67 -3.99
C VAL A 6 1.93 -7.05 -3.04
N ALA A 7 1.91 -6.43 -1.86
CA ALA A 7 0.91 -6.66 -0.84
C ALA A 7 -0.13 -5.53 -0.86
N LEU A 8 -1.42 -5.85 -0.91
CA LEU A 8 -2.51 -4.89 -1.05
C LEU A 8 -3.29 -4.74 0.26
N LEU A 9 -3.61 -3.50 0.64
CA LEU A 9 -4.52 -3.18 1.75
C LEU A 9 -5.48 -2.07 1.33
N THR A 10 -6.79 -2.28 1.42
CA THR A 10 -7.79 -1.26 1.05
C THR A 10 -9.05 -1.31 1.91
N ASP A 11 -9.94 -0.33 1.73
CA ASP A 11 -11.31 -0.27 2.28
C ASP A 11 -12.42 -0.50 1.24
N PHE A 12 -12.05 -0.94 0.02
CA PHE A 12 -13.00 -1.15 -1.10
C PHE A 12 -13.92 -2.37 -0.96
N GLY A 13 -13.63 -3.27 -0.02
CA GLY A 13 -14.27 -4.57 0.06
C GLY A 13 -13.90 -5.49 -1.11
N THR A 14 -14.54 -6.64 -1.15
CA THR A 14 -14.30 -7.72 -2.13
C THR A 14 -15.49 -8.01 -3.04
N ARG A 15 -16.57 -7.22 -2.94
CA ARG A 15 -17.86 -7.51 -3.57
C ARG A 15 -17.95 -7.05 -5.03
N ASP A 16 -17.08 -6.14 -5.44
CA ASP A 16 -17.08 -5.56 -6.78
C ASP A 16 -15.75 -5.74 -7.52
N TRP A 17 -15.61 -5.05 -8.65
CA TRP A 17 -14.52 -5.19 -9.61
C TRP A 17 -13.25 -4.40 -9.25
N TYR A 18 -13.30 -3.52 -8.23
CA TYR A 18 -12.28 -2.49 -8.05
C TYR A 18 -10.90 -3.08 -7.72
N VAL A 19 -10.85 -3.99 -6.74
CA VAL A 19 -9.63 -4.73 -6.36
C VAL A 19 -9.08 -5.53 -7.55
N GLY A 20 -9.96 -6.18 -8.31
CA GLY A 20 -9.57 -6.92 -9.52
C GLY A 20 -8.88 -6.03 -10.55
N SER A 21 -9.36 -4.79 -10.71
CA SER A 21 -8.74 -3.82 -11.63
C SER A 21 -7.36 -3.34 -11.17
N ILE A 22 -7.17 -3.12 -9.86
CA ILE A 22 -5.85 -2.79 -9.29
C ILE A 22 -4.86 -3.91 -9.60
N ARG A 23 -5.24 -5.17 -9.37
CA ARG A 23 -4.40 -6.33 -9.69
C ARG A 23 -4.06 -6.40 -11.18
N GLY A 24 -5.04 -6.18 -12.05
CA GLY A 24 -4.84 -6.12 -13.50
C GLY A 24 -3.80 -5.08 -13.91
N VAL A 25 -3.93 -3.84 -13.40
CA VAL A 25 -2.96 -2.75 -13.68
C VAL A 25 -1.55 -3.10 -13.20
N ILE A 26 -1.42 -3.70 -12.01
CA ILE A 26 -0.12 -4.13 -11.50
C ILE A 26 0.49 -5.19 -12.41
N LEU A 27 -0.29 -6.20 -12.83
CA LEU A 27 0.21 -7.29 -13.67
C LEU A 27 0.59 -6.82 -15.08
N VAL A 28 -0.07 -5.81 -15.64
CA VAL A 28 0.34 -5.19 -16.91
C VAL A 28 1.74 -4.56 -16.79
N ARG A 29 2.05 -3.93 -15.65
CA ARG A 29 3.36 -3.26 -15.43
C ARG A 29 4.43 -4.21 -14.91
N CYS A 30 4.04 -5.23 -14.14
CA CYS A 30 4.92 -6.21 -13.55
C CYS A 30 4.30 -7.62 -13.67
N PRO A 31 4.39 -8.27 -14.85
CA PRO A 31 3.73 -9.56 -15.10
C PRO A 31 4.18 -10.71 -14.19
N ARG A 32 5.33 -10.57 -13.53
CA ARG A 32 5.90 -11.56 -12.61
C ARG A 32 5.65 -11.23 -11.15
N ALA A 33 4.85 -10.21 -10.84
CA ALA A 33 4.53 -9.87 -9.46
C ALA A 33 3.67 -10.97 -8.82
N GLN A 34 4.06 -11.42 -7.64
CA GLN A 34 3.18 -12.16 -6.74
C GLN A 34 2.32 -11.16 -5.98
N LEU A 35 1.01 -11.18 -6.25
CA LEU A 35 0.05 -10.33 -5.56
C LEU A 35 -0.47 -11.05 -4.32
N LEU A 36 -0.46 -10.37 -3.20
CA LEU A 36 -1.02 -10.85 -1.93
C LEU A 36 -1.93 -9.78 -1.37
N ASP A 37 -3.08 -10.17 -0.84
CA ASP A 37 -3.95 -9.25 -0.13
C ASP A 37 -3.68 -9.38 1.37
N ILE A 38 -3.50 -8.26 2.04
CA ILE A 38 -3.55 -8.19 3.50
C ILE A 38 -5.02 -8.23 3.91
N THR A 39 -5.80 -7.28 3.39
CA THR A 39 -7.26 -7.24 3.48
C THR A 39 -7.80 -6.13 2.59
N HIS A 40 -9.03 -6.26 2.13
CA HIS A 40 -9.78 -5.18 1.49
C HIS A 40 -10.96 -4.70 2.34
N GLU A 41 -11.10 -5.25 3.54
CA GLU A 41 -12.23 -5.06 4.44
C GLU A 41 -11.88 -4.10 5.59
N VAL A 42 -10.93 -3.18 5.38
CA VAL A 42 -10.75 -2.06 6.32
C VAL A 42 -12.07 -1.28 6.37
N PRO A 43 -12.56 -0.85 7.55
CA PRO A 43 -13.78 -0.05 7.62
C PRO A 43 -13.68 1.17 6.68
N PRO A 44 -14.76 1.51 5.95
CA PRO A 44 -14.74 2.58 4.97
C PRO A 44 -14.17 3.87 5.55
N GLN A 45 -13.15 4.42 4.88
CA GLN A 45 -12.48 5.68 5.21
C GLN A 45 -11.73 5.69 6.56
N ASP A 46 -11.63 4.56 7.26
CA ASP A 46 -10.94 4.47 8.54
C ASP A 46 -9.41 4.33 8.34
N VAL A 47 -8.78 5.48 8.17
CA VAL A 47 -7.33 5.60 7.97
C VAL A 47 -6.54 5.01 9.15
N VAL A 48 -7.06 5.12 10.37
CA VAL A 48 -6.39 4.64 11.59
C VAL A 48 -6.42 3.12 11.65
N ALA A 49 -7.58 2.50 11.38
CA ALA A 49 -7.70 1.05 11.28
C ALA A 49 -6.81 0.50 10.16
N GLY A 50 -6.76 1.18 9.00
CA GLY A 50 -5.86 0.84 7.91
C GLY A 50 -4.38 0.90 8.32
N ALA A 51 -3.97 1.98 9.01
CA ALA A 51 -2.59 2.15 9.46
C ALA A 51 -2.17 1.10 10.49
N PHE A 52 -3.07 0.77 11.43
CA PHE A 52 -2.86 -0.27 12.42
C PHE A 52 -2.70 -1.64 11.77
N THR A 53 -3.59 -1.96 10.83
CA THR A 53 -3.57 -3.22 10.08
C THR A 53 -2.28 -3.37 9.26
N LEU A 54 -1.88 -2.31 8.56
CA LEU A 54 -0.63 -2.28 7.79
C LEU A 54 0.59 -2.50 8.69
N ALA A 55 0.65 -1.81 9.83
CA ALA A 55 1.75 -1.93 10.79
C ALA A 55 1.84 -3.33 11.41
N GLY A 56 0.71 -3.98 11.67
CA GLY A 56 0.67 -5.37 12.18
C GLY A 56 1.12 -6.40 11.14
N ALA A 57 0.76 -6.20 9.86
CA ALA A 57 1.06 -7.14 8.78
C ALA A 57 2.49 -7.01 8.25
N ALA A 58 2.97 -5.78 8.02
CA ALA A 58 4.19 -5.52 7.25
C ALA A 58 5.48 -6.23 7.77
N PRO A 59 5.72 -6.37 9.08
CA PRO A 59 6.91 -7.05 9.60
C PRO A 59 7.06 -8.52 9.17
N TRP A 60 5.96 -9.18 8.83
CA TRP A 60 5.93 -10.60 8.45
C TRP A 60 6.23 -10.87 6.98
N PHE A 61 6.23 -9.83 6.15
CA PHE A 61 6.58 -9.96 4.74
C PHE A 61 8.09 -9.90 4.53
N PRO A 62 8.63 -10.57 3.50
CA PRO A 62 10.03 -10.51 3.18
C PRO A 62 10.50 -9.09 2.85
N ARG A 63 11.79 -8.83 3.03
CA ARG A 63 12.43 -7.63 2.46
C ARG A 63 12.27 -7.62 0.94
N GLY A 64 12.01 -6.45 0.39
CA GLY A 64 11.71 -6.21 -1.01
C GLY A 64 10.22 -6.15 -1.33
N THR A 65 9.33 -6.51 -0.42
CA THR A 65 7.88 -6.36 -0.62
C THR A 65 7.49 -4.90 -0.81
N VAL A 66 6.58 -4.66 -1.76
CA VAL A 66 5.92 -3.37 -1.98
C VAL A 66 4.50 -3.45 -1.41
N PHE A 67 4.21 -2.64 -0.41
CA PHE A 67 2.88 -2.48 0.16
C PHE A 67 2.17 -1.36 -0.57
N VAL A 68 1.04 -1.66 -1.20
CA VAL A 68 0.13 -0.66 -1.78
C VAL A 68 -1.08 -0.59 -0.86
N ALA A 69 -1.18 0.51 -0.12
CA ALA A 69 -2.23 0.74 0.86
C ALA A 69 -3.10 1.92 0.42
N VAL A 70 -4.41 1.70 0.30
CA VAL A 70 -5.37 2.71 -0.13
C VAL A 70 -6.60 2.68 0.77
N VAL A 71 -6.62 3.61 1.72
CA VAL A 71 -7.80 3.96 2.52
C VAL A 71 -7.86 5.47 2.46
N ASP A 72 -8.77 6.01 1.66
CA ASP A 72 -8.70 7.41 1.24
C ASP A 72 -10.07 8.10 1.15
N PRO A 73 -10.54 8.75 2.23
CA PRO A 73 -11.73 9.61 2.15
C PRO A 73 -11.57 10.79 1.19
N GLY A 74 -10.34 11.18 0.83
CA GLY A 74 -10.03 12.32 -0.02
C GLY A 74 -9.77 11.96 -1.48
N VAL A 75 -10.19 10.78 -1.95
CA VAL A 75 -9.96 10.33 -3.33
C VAL A 75 -10.45 11.39 -4.34
N GLY A 76 -9.64 11.70 -5.35
CA GLY A 76 -9.96 12.69 -6.39
C GLY A 76 -9.71 14.16 -6.02
N SER A 77 -9.19 14.44 -4.83
CA SER A 77 -8.71 15.78 -4.43
C SER A 77 -7.23 16.02 -4.78
N ASP A 78 -6.67 17.18 -4.43
CA ASP A 78 -5.25 17.55 -4.59
C ASP A 78 -4.27 16.76 -3.69
N ARG A 79 -4.75 15.65 -3.15
CA ARG A 79 -4.08 14.87 -2.12
C ARG A 79 -2.92 14.10 -2.72
N SER A 80 -1.76 14.33 -2.14
CA SER A 80 -0.51 13.75 -2.63
C SER A 80 -0.42 12.26 -2.31
N LEU A 81 0.22 11.52 -3.21
CA LEU A 81 0.65 10.14 -2.95
C LEU A 81 2.09 10.16 -2.40
N LEU A 82 2.37 9.24 -1.48
CA LEU A 82 3.68 9.00 -0.92
C LEU A 82 4.22 7.65 -1.39
N ALA A 83 5.53 7.62 -1.62
CA ALA A 83 6.30 6.39 -1.63
C ALA A 83 7.35 6.45 -0.52
N ALA A 84 7.49 5.38 0.25
CA ALA A 84 8.46 5.27 1.31
C ALA A 84 9.21 3.94 1.23
N ARG A 85 10.46 3.94 1.70
CA ARG A 85 11.24 2.74 1.94
C ARG A 85 11.55 2.67 3.42
N ALA A 86 11.25 1.55 4.06
CA ALA A 86 11.52 1.35 5.48
C ALA A 86 12.01 -0.08 5.75
N ASP A 87 13.17 -0.22 6.40
CA ASP A 87 13.79 -1.50 6.77
C ASP A 87 13.88 -2.56 5.66
N GLY A 88 14.03 -2.10 4.42
CA GLY A 88 14.13 -2.94 3.22
C GLY A 88 12.80 -3.32 2.58
N ARG A 89 11.69 -2.73 3.01
CA ARG A 89 10.35 -2.83 2.37
C ARG A 89 9.97 -1.48 1.77
N TYR A 90 9.00 -1.49 0.87
CA TYR A 90 8.50 -0.30 0.19
C TYR A 90 7.02 -0.12 0.49
N PHE A 91 6.58 1.12 0.63
CA PHE A 91 5.21 1.48 0.96
C PHE A 91 4.74 2.55 -0.01
N VAL A 92 3.54 2.40 -0.54
CA VAL A 92 2.90 3.36 -1.43
C VAL A 92 1.47 3.56 -0.94
N GLY A 93 1.06 4.81 -0.79
CA GLY A 93 -0.26 5.16 -0.30
C GLY A 93 -0.46 6.66 -0.22
N PRO A 94 -1.66 7.11 0.14
CA PRO A 94 -2.00 8.53 0.14
C PRO A 94 -1.48 9.22 1.42
N ASP A 95 -1.21 10.53 1.35
CA ASP A 95 -0.60 11.32 2.43
C ASP A 95 -1.62 11.71 3.53
N ASN A 96 -2.26 10.74 4.22
CA ASN A 96 -3.21 10.95 5.36
C ASN A 96 -2.70 10.36 6.67
N GLY A 97 -1.48 9.85 6.69
CA GLY A 97 -0.99 9.07 7.82
C GLY A 97 -1.34 7.58 7.77
N LEU A 98 -1.94 7.06 6.69
CA LEU A 98 -2.13 5.61 6.50
C LEU A 98 -0.81 4.83 6.62
N LEU A 99 0.29 5.41 6.17
CA LEU A 99 1.63 4.79 6.26
C LEU A 99 2.32 5.04 7.61
N ALA A 100 1.78 5.92 8.46
CA ALA A 100 2.52 6.47 9.61
C ALA A 100 2.96 5.39 10.60
N LEU A 101 2.07 4.49 11.01
CA LEU A 101 2.40 3.46 11.99
C LEU A 101 3.41 2.43 11.48
N ALA A 102 3.34 2.09 10.19
CA ALA A 102 4.31 1.17 9.57
C ALA A 102 5.70 1.80 9.47
N LEU A 103 5.79 3.11 9.25
CA LEU A 103 7.05 3.86 9.17
C LEU A 103 7.61 4.24 10.55
N ALA A 104 6.76 4.51 11.53
CA ALA A 104 7.16 4.93 12.88
C ALA A 104 8.01 3.88 13.60
N ASN A 105 7.77 2.59 13.31
CA ASN A 105 8.50 1.47 13.90
C ASN A 105 9.81 1.14 13.15
N ALA A 106 10.11 1.82 12.05
CA ALA A 106 11.28 1.50 11.23
C ALA A 106 12.56 2.10 11.79
N LYS A 107 13.66 1.32 11.76
CA LYS A 107 14.98 1.80 12.18
C LYS A 107 15.56 2.81 11.19
N ARG A 108 15.26 2.62 9.91
CA ARG A 108 15.65 3.54 8.83
C ARG A 108 14.50 3.66 7.85
N TYR A 109 14.11 4.89 7.55
CA TYR A 109 13.18 5.16 6.47
C TYR A 109 13.56 6.38 5.65
N ALA A 110 13.05 6.42 4.43
CA ALA A 110 13.03 7.59 3.57
C ALA A 110 11.67 7.63 2.86
N ALA A 111 11.11 8.83 2.69
CA ALA A 111 9.83 9.02 2.01
C ALA A 111 9.96 10.14 0.97
N VAL A 112 9.23 9.99 -0.13
CA VAL A 112 9.14 10.97 -1.21
C VAL A 112 7.68 11.14 -1.59
N ARG A 113 7.34 12.35 -2.06
CA ARG A 113 6.07 12.62 -2.71
C ARG A 113 6.14 12.14 -4.15
N LEU A 114 5.12 11.42 -4.61
CA LEU A 114 5.00 10.99 -6.00
C LEU A 114 4.42 12.14 -6.83
N THR A 115 5.24 12.69 -7.73
CA THR A 115 4.85 13.82 -8.61
C THR A 115 4.91 13.47 -10.10
N ASN A 116 5.48 12.32 -10.46
CA ASN A 116 5.55 11.86 -11.84
C ASN A 116 4.15 11.50 -12.35
N ARG A 117 3.82 11.95 -13.56
CA ARG A 117 2.48 11.74 -14.16
C ARG A 117 2.34 10.37 -14.86
N ARG A 118 3.44 9.66 -15.13
CA ARG A 118 3.49 8.34 -15.79
C ARG A 118 4.71 7.55 -15.37
#